data_AF-A0A9D9ULX1-F1
#
_entry.id   AF-A0A9D9ULX1-F1
#
_cell.length_a   1.000
_cell.length_b   1.000
_cell.length_c   1.000
_cell.angle_alpha   90.00
_cell.angle_beta   90.00
_cell.angle_gamma   90.00
#
_symmetry.space_group_name_H-M   'P 1'
#
loop_
_entity.id
_entity.type
_entity.pdbx_description
1 polymer ?
#
loop_
_entity_poly.entity_id
_entity_poly.type
_entity_poly.pdbx_seq_one_letter_code
_entity_poly.pdbx_strand_id
1 'polypeptide(L)'
;MKYIIVIIFFSIHYVLVAQCDNALQFPATSINVVCGYNTISANQWAGDYNITQGYPDQSYVTYGSSVATDFLTIRKTSDNAVIAFGVTPLSIVYDVSYGNIEMHINTNGTCGTENVNRITNVLVECGCNNTFQFPAGIFSLTTGLNTIATNQWSGDYNVTTNYLDGAFCTYASAVNTDYITLRKSSDNAILKTGLTPVSLVYDVSMGDIEMHISTNAACGTENVNRTTTVDHQLFNIYTGGYNDGFQKTIALNLNPLPNIYAGGNNDGFQKIIALNLNPLPNIYTGGNGDGFQKTIALNLNPLPNIYTGGNGDGFQKTIALNLNPLPNIYTGGNNDGFQKIIALNLNPLPNIYTGGNNDGFQKIKALNLNPLPNIYSGGNNDGFQKTIALNLNPLPNIYTGGNNDGFQKTIAINQNPDCSDNIVRWSGNVDINWANPANWDCGVLPGINSEVILQSGLDRYPTVSSSYEIKKLHLKPLSLINFLQDVVFTINGN
;
A
#
# COMPACT_ATOMS: atom_id res chain seq x y z
N MET A 1 -38.89 -11.99 -34.10
CA MET A 1 -38.91 -11.42 -32.73
C MET A 1 -37.58 -10.73 -32.48
N LYS A 2 -37.57 -9.39 -32.44
CA LYS A 2 -36.38 -8.59 -32.09
C LYS A 2 -36.37 -8.42 -30.58
N TYR A 3 -35.33 -8.89 -29.90
CA TYR A 3 -35.15 -8.65 -28.47
C TYR A 3 -34.57 -7.24 -28.29
N ILE A 4 -35.37 -6.36 -27.68
CA ILE A 4 -34.91 -5.05 -27.20
C ILE A 4 -34.31 -5.26 -25.82
N ILE A 5 -33.01 -5.03 -25.69
CA ILE A 5 -32.33 -4.96 -24.39
C ILE A 5 -32.64 -3.58 -23.81
N VAL A 6 -33.48 -3.54 -22.78
CA VAL A 6 -33.72 -2.34 -21.97
C VAL A 6 -32.59 -2.22 -20.95
N ILE A 7 -31.67 -1.30 -21.17
CA ILE A 7 -30.63 -0.93 -20.20
C ILE A 7 -31.28 0.02 -19.18
N ILE A 8 -31.57 -0.48 -17.99
CA ILE A 8 -32.02 0.32 -16.85
C ILE A 8 -30.77 0.99 -16.25
N PHE A 9 -30.66 2.30 -16.41
CA PHE A 9 -29.69 3.10 -15.68
C PHE A 9 -30.14 3.21 -14.22
N PHE A 10 -29.47 2.51 -13.31
CA PHE A 10 -29.55 2.82 -11.88
C PHE A 10 -28.80 4.13 -11.64
N SER A 11 -29.54 5.20 -11.36
CA SER A 11 -28.99 6.44 -10.79
C SER A 11 -28.49 6.15 -9.38
N ILE A 12 -27.16 6.04 -9.24
CA ILE A 12 -26.52 6.05 -7.93
C ILE A 12 -26.71 7.47 -7.39
N HIS A 13 -27.67 7.63 -6.48
CA HIS A 13 -27.74 8.83 -5.65
C HIS A 13 -26.49 8.84 -4.78
N TYR A 14 -25.55 9.73 -5.10
CA TYR A 14 -24.49 10.09 -4.16
C TYR A 14 -25.17 10.67 -2.92
N VAL A 15 -25.11 9.95 -1.81
CA VAL A 15 -25.40 10.52 -0.51
C VAL A 15 -24.33 11.60 -0.30
N LEU A 16 -24.74 12.87 -0.34
CA LEU A 16 -23.96 13.98 0.18
C LEU A 16 -23.70 13.69 1.66
N VAL A 17 -22.54 13.13 1.97
CA VAL A 17 -22.06 13.04 3.34
C VAL A 17 -21.80 14.49 3.76
N ALA A 18 -22.59 14.99 4.70
CA ALA A 18 -22.33 16.28 5.33
C ALA A 18 -20.94 16.19 5.98
N GLN A 19 -19.99 16.98 5.48
CA GLN A 19 -18.67 17.10 6.10
C GLN A 19 -18.71 18.06 7.27
N CYS A 20 -17.61 18.12 8.03
CA CYS A 20 -17.57 18.91 9.24
C CYS A 20 -17.73 20.41 8.96
N ASP A 21 -18.61 21.01 9.75
CA ASP A 21 -19.01 22.41 9.67
C ASP A 21 -18.92 23.00 11.08
N ASN A 22 -17.69 23.31 11.48
CA ASN A 22 -17.36 23.84 12.79
C ASN A 22 -17.80 25.31 12.87
N ALA A 23 -18.35 25.71 14.02
CA ALA A 23 -18.91 27.05 14.18
C ALA A 23 -17.89 28.09 14.67
N LEU A 24 -16.79 27.66 15.29
CA LEU A 24 -15.83 28.54 15.94
C LEU A 24 -14.58 28.74 15.07
N GLN A 25 -14.31 29.98 14.71
CA GLN A 25 -13.09 30.34 14.00
C GLN A 25 -11.94 30.56 15.00
N PHE A 26 -10.83 29.87 14.81
CA PHE A 26 -9.58 30.12 15.52
C PHE A 26 -8.35 29.88 14.62
N PRO A 27 -7.47 30.87 14.42
CA PRO A 27 -7.51 32.24 14.96
C PRO A 27 -8.70 33.05 14.39
N ALA A 28 -9.18 34.04 15.16
CA ALA A 28 -10.36 34.83 14.80
C ALA A 28 -10.17 35.72 13.54
N THR A 29 -8.94 35.87 13.05
CA THR A 29 -8.61 36.62 11.84
C THR A 29 -8.10 35.68 10.75
N SER A 30 -8.41 36.00 9.49
CA SER A 30 -7.85 35.29 8.34
C SER A 30 -6.32 35.44 8.27
N ILE A 31 -5.64 34.36 7.91
CA ILE A 31 -4.19 34.34 7.74
C ILE A 31 -3.84 34.53 6.25
N ASN A 32 -3.02 35.55 5.95
CA ASN A 32 -2.41 35.67 4.63
C ASN A 32 -1.28 34.66 4.52
N VAL A 33 -1.40 33.75 3.56
CA VAL A 33 -0.34 32.77 3.29
C VAL A 33 0.63 33.33 2.26
N VAL A 34 1.89 32.93 2.39
CA VAL A 34 2.91 33.14 1.37
C VAL A 34 3.38 31.78 0.84
N CYS A 35 4.10 31.79 -0.28
CA CYS A 35 4.79 30.60 -0.76
C CYS A 35 5.66 29.97 0.34
N GLY A 36 5.61 28.65 0.46
CA GLY A 36 6.32 27.89 1.48
C GLY A 36 5.45 27.56 2.70
N TYR A 37 6.12 27.27 3.82
CA TYR A 37 5.46 26.80 5.04
C TYR A 37 4.94 27.98 5.86
N ASN A 38 3.65 27.94 6.20
CA ASN A 38 2.97 28.92 7.04
C ASN A 38 2.41 28.22 8.26
N THR A 39 2.73 28.72 9.45
CA THR A 39 2.01 28.30 10.67
C THR A 39 0.72 29.10 10.75
N ILE A 40 -0.42 28.41 10.82
CA ILE A 40 -1.74 29.05 10.96
C ILE A 40 -1.97 29.37 12.43
N SER A 41 -1.80 28.37 13.30
CA SER A 41 -1.99 28.51 14.75
C SER A 41 -1.17 27.47 15.50
N ALA A 42 -0.80 27.78 16.74
CA ALA A 42 -0.17 26.82 17.67
C ALA A 42 -1.17 26.22 18.67
N ASN A 43 -2.40 26.75 18.73
CA ASN A 43 -3.38 26.44 19.80
C ASN A 43 -4.80 26.23 19.25
N GLN A 44 -4.96 25.66 18.06
CA GLN A 44 -6.28 25.36 17.52
C GLN A 44 -6.81 24.04 18.10
N TRP A 45 -8.10 23.95 18.43
CA TRP A 45 -8.72 22.74 18.95
C TRP A 45 -9.47 21.97 17.86
N ALA A 46 -9.65 20.66 18.06
CA ALA A 46 -10.57 19.91 17.21
C ALA A 46 -12.00 20.38 17.52
N GLY A 47 -12.73 20.79 16.49
CA GLY A 47 -14.00 21.51 16.60
C GLY A 47 -13.91 22.99 16.20
N ASP A 48 -12.73 23.50 15.88
CA ASP A 48 -12.53 24.85 15.33
C ASP A 48 -12.35 24.80 13.79
N TYR A 49 -12.47 25.95 13.13
CA TYR A 49 -11.98 26.18 11.78
C TYR A 49 -11.05 27.39 11.73
N ASN A 50 -10.24 27.51 10.69
CA ASN A 50 -9.47 28.72 10.41
C ASN A 50 -9.70 29.16 8.97
N ILE A 51 -9.41 30.43 8.68
CA ILE A 51 -9.49 30.99 7.33
C ILE A 51 -8.08 31.37 6.85
N THR A 52 -7.76 30.97 5.63
CA THR A 52 -6.52 31.31 4.94
C THR A 52 -6.81 31.97 3.58
N GLN A 53 -5.95 32.88 3.15
CA GLN A 53 -6.14 33.67 1.92
C GLN A 53 -4.81 34.08 1.28
N GLY A 54 -4.85 34.56 0.03
CA GLY A 54 -3.67 35.05 -0.69
C GLY A 54 -2.93 33.96 -1.49
N TYR A 55 -3.61 32.86 -1.81
CA TYR A 55 -3.05 31.78 -2.60
C TYR A 55 -2.81 32.21 -4.06
N PRO A 56 -1.64 31.89 -4.63
CA PRO A 56 -1.44 31.94 -6.07
C PRO A 56 -2.31 30.90 -6.76
N ASP A 57 -2.88 31.26 -7.91
CA ASP A 57 -3.70 30.36 -8.71
C ASP A 57 -2.90 29.10 -9.11
N GLN A 58 -3.56 27.93 -9.11
CA GLN A 58 -2.98 26.62 -9.40
C GLN A 58 -1.84 26.17 -8.47
N SER A 59 -1.68 26.78 -7.30
CA SER A 59 -0.71 26.32 -6.30
C SER A 59 -1.12 24.99 -5.66
N TYR A 60 -0.15 24.11 -5.40
CA TYR A 60 -0.40 22.89 -4.62
C TYR A 60 -0.36 23.26 -3.13
N VAL A 61 -1.44 22.98 -2.40
CA VAL A 61 -1.61 23.43 -1.02
C VAL A 61 -1.81 22.22 -0.12
N THR A 62 -0.98 22.08 0.90
CA THR A 62 -1.08 20.99 1.88
C THR A 62 -1.36 21.54 3.27
N TYR A 63 -2.48 21.13 3.85
CA TYR A 63 -2.90 21.49 5.19
C TYR A 63 -2.48 20.42 6.20
N GLY A 64 -1.99 20.86 7.36
CA GLY A 64 -1.44 20.00 8.40
C GLY A 64 -2.00 20.29 9.79
N SER A 65 -2.12 19.23 10.60
CA SER A 65 -2.27 19.26 12.06
C SER A 65 -1.11 18.50 12.70
N SER A 66 -0.72 18.89 13.92
CA SER A 66 0.27 18.16 14.72
C SER A 66 -0.21 16.79 15.22
N VAL A 67 -1.50 16.45 15.07
CA VAL A 67 -2.06 15.14 15.46
C VAL A 67 -2.42 14.37 14.19
N ALA A 68 -1.68 13.29 13.91
CA ALA A 68 -1.75 12.53 12.65
C ALA A 68 -3.11 11.87 12.36
N THR A 69 -3.99 11.73 13.35
CA THR A 69 -5.34 11.15 13.19
C THR A 69 -6.42 12.19 12.96
N ASP A 70 -6.10 13.48 13.06
CA ASP A 70 -7.09 14.53 12.86
C ASP A 70 -7.65 14.48 11.45
N PHE A 71 -8.95 14.74 11.36
CA PHE A 71 -9.71 14.83 10.14
C PHE A 71 -9.89 16.29 9.77
N LEU A 72 -9.52 16.64 8.55
CA LEU A 72 -9.60 17.96 7.97
C LEU A 72 -10.73 18.01 6.95
N THR A 73 -11.49 19.10 6.96
CA THR A 73 -12.44 19.46 5.90
C THR A 73 -12.08 20.83 5.34
N ILE A 74 -11.85 20.92 4.04
CA ILE A 74 -11.43 22.13 3.33
C ILE A 74 -12.62 22.66 2.54
N ARG A 75 -12.98 23.93 2.75
CA ARG A 75 -14.19 24.54 2.17
C ARG A 75 -13.91 25.94 1.63
N LYS A 76 -14.76 26.39 0.71
CA LYS A 76 -14.81 27.78 0.28
C LYS A 76 -15.59 28.60 1.31
N THR A 77 -15.08 29.78 1.69
CA THR A 77 -15.84 30.73 2.55
C THR A 77 -17.06 31.33 1.83
N SER A 78 -17.10 31.29 0.50
CA SER A 78 -18.10 32.04 -0.30
C SER A 78 -19.47 31.36 -0.36
N ASP A 79 -19.49 30.03 -0.45
CA ASP A 79 -20.71 29.23 -0.60
C ASP A 79 -20.68 27.94 0.25
N ASN A 80 -19.70 27.82 1.15
CA ASN A 80 -19.51 26.68 2.05
C ASN A 80 -19.30 25.33 1.32
N ALA A 81 -19.01 25.36 0.02
CA ALA A 81 -18.79 24.13 -0.74
C ALA A 81 -17.50 23.44 -0.28
N VAL A 82 -17.59 22.13 -0.13
CA VAL A 82 -16.45 21.28 0.24
C VAL A 82 -15.55 21.08 -0.97
N ILE A 83 -14.27 21.39 -0.80
CA ILE A 83 -13.21 21.17 -1.80
C ILE A 83 -12.60 19.78 -1.60
N ALA A 84 -12.23 19.46 -0.36
CA ALA A 84 -11.60 18.20 0.00
C ALA A 84 -11.83 17.87 1.48
N PHE A 85 -11.67 16.61 1.86
CA PHE A 85 -11.70 16.17 3.25
C PHE A 85 -10.87 14.90 3.41
N GLY A 86 -10.40 14.62 4.62
CA GLY A 86 -9.60 13.43 4.92
C GLY A 86 -8.76 13.59 6.17
N VAL A 87 -7.98 12.56 6.49
CA VAL A 87 -6.99 12.66 7.58
C VAL A 87 -5.83 13.56 7.18
N THR A 88 -5.25 14.27 8.16
CA THR A 88 -4.05 15.09 7.93
C THR A 88 -2.82 14.22 7.56
N PRO A 89 -1.88 14.71 6.74
CA PRO A 89 -1.94 15.93 5.93
C PRO A 89 -2.91 15.80 4.75
N LEU A 90 -3.58 16.90 4.39
CA LEU A 90 -4.55 16.93 3.30
C LEU A 90 -4.14 17.95 2.23
N SER A 91 -3.99 17.48 0.99
CA SER A 91 -3.52 18.31 -0.13
C SER A 91 -4.63 18.61 -1.14
N ILE A 92 -4.61 19.82 -1.69
CA ILE A 92 -5.47 20.29 -2.78
C ILE A 92 -4.64 21.00 -3.84
N VAL A 93 -5.18 21.11 -5.05
CA VAL A 93 -4.74 22.13 -6.02
C VAL A 93 -5.66 23.32 -5.83
N TYR A 94 -5.11 24.48 -5.49
CA TYR A 94 -5.88 25.70 -5.35
C TYR A 94 -6.31 26.24 -6.71
N ASP A 95 -7.55 26.67 -6.82
CA ASP A 95 -8.08 27.41 -7.97
C ASP A 95 -8.55 28.77 -7.47
N VAL A 96 -8.24 29.84 -8.21
CA VAL A 96 -8.58 31.21 -7.82
C VAL A 96 -10.08 31.43 -7.62
N SER A 97 -10.94 30.63 -8.26
CA SER A 97 -12.39 30.67 -8.05
C SER A 97 -12.82 30.22 -6.65
N TYR A 98 -11.93 29.55 -5.91
CA TYR A 98 -12.21 29.13 -4.54
C TYR A 98 -12.21 30.32 -3.57
N GLY A 99 -11.45 31.38 -3.88
CA GLY A 99 -11.31 32.54 -2.99
C GLY A 99 -10.62 32.16 -1.69
N ASN A 100 -11.16 32.62 -0.55
CA ASN A 100 -10.63 32.29 0.77
C ASN A 100 -11.05 30.87 1.18
N ILE A 101 -10.16 30.19 1.90
CA ILE A 101 -10.30 28.78 2.25
C ILE A 101 -10.50 28.63 3.75
N GLU A 102 -11.51 27.85 4.12
CA GLU A 102 -11.72 27.36 5.48
C GLU A 102 -11.10 25.98 5.65
N MET A 103 -10.27 25.82 6.68
CA MET A 103 -9.88 24.50 7.17
C MET A 103 -10.58 24.22 8.50
N HIS A 104 -11.51 23.28 8.47
CA HIS A 104 -12.17 22.71 9.65
C HIS A 104 -11.36 21.50 10.14
N ILE A 105 -11.12 21.42 11.45
CA ILE A 105 -10.32 20.35 12.06
C ILE A 105 -11.14 19.60 13.11
N ASN A 106 -11.12 18.27 13.08
CA ASN A 106 -11.89 17.41 13.98
C ASN A 106 -11.08 16.15 14.33
N THR A 107 -11.45 15.44 15.40
CA THR A 107 -10.73 14.22 15.81
C THR A 107 -10.96 13.03 14.87
N ASN A 108 -12.02 13.08 14.05
CA ASN A 108 -12.42 12.03 13.12
C ASN A 108 -13.45 12.56 12.10
N GLY A 109 -13.79 11.75 11.09
CA GLY A 109 -14.78 12.08 10.05
C GLY A 109 -16.23 12.13 10.52
N THR A 110 -16.50 11.89 11.81
CA THR A 110 -17.81 12.14 12.46
C THR A 110 -17.83 13.44 13.25
N CYS A 111 -16.88 14.34 12.96
CA CYS A 111 -16.78 15.68 13.52
C CYS A 111 -16.59 15.73 15.04
N GLY A 112 -15.87 14.75 15.60
CA GLY A 112 -15.50 14.77 17.01
C GLY A 112 -14.65 16.00 17.37
N THR A 113 -14.83 16.48 18.59
CA THR A 113 -14.18 17.67 19.13
C THR A 113 -13.28 17.31 20.31
N GLU A 114 -12.27 18.13 20.55
CA GLU A 114 -11.33 17.93 21.66
C GLU A 114 -10.60 19.22 21.99
N ASN A 115 -10.62 19.60 23.27
CA ASN A 115 -9.98 20.81 23.79
C ASN A 115 -8.48 20.57 24.08
N VAL A 116 -7.75 20.12 23.07
CA VAL A 116 -6.28 19.90 23.13
C VAL A 116 -5.64 20.71 22.01
N ASN A 117 -4.64 21.51 22.37
CA ASN A 117 -3.92 22.39 21.44
C ASN A 117 -3.26 21.58 20.31
N ARG A 118 -3.54 21.99 19.08
CA ARG A 118 -2.86 21.52 17.86
C ARG A 118 -2.12 22.68 17.21
N ILE A 119 -0.96 22.35 16.65
CA ILE A 119 -0.29 23.22 15.69
C ILE A 119 -0.90 22.94 14.32
N THR A 120 -1.54 23.93 13.73
CA THR A 120 -2.08 23.87 12.37
C THR A 120 -1.20 24.67 11.41
N ASN A 121 -0.99 24.13 10.23
CA ASN A 121 -0.10 24.72 9.23
C ASN A 121 -0.65 24.53 7.82
N VAL A 122 -0.13 25.35 6.90
CA VAL A 122 -0.36 25.20 5.47
C VAL A 122 0.95 25.40 4.72
N LEU A 123 1.29 24.43 3.89
CA LEU A 123 2.38 24.51 2.92
C LEU A 123 1.80 24.91 1.57
N VAL A 124 2.23 26.06 1.05
CA VAL A 124 1.79 26.59 -0.25
C VAL A 124 2.93 26.45 -1.26
N GLU A 125 2.78 25.54 -2.20
CA GLU A 125 3.72 25.31 -3.28
C GLU A 125 3.30 26.15 -4.50
N CYS A 126 3.69 27.42 -4.51
CA CYS A 126 3.28 28.37 -5.54
C CYS A 126 4.03 28.25 -6.87
N GLY A 127 5.13 27.48 -6.89
CA GLY A 127 6.01 27.26 -8.03
C GLY A 127 6.68 28.53 -8.57
N CYS A 128 7.99 28.50 -8.79
CA CYS A 128 8.70 29.62 -9.40
C CYS A 128 8.44 29.73 -10.90
N ASN A 129 8.31 30.97 -11.40
CA ASN A 129 8.15 31.28 -12.81
C ASN A 129 9.28 32.22 -13.24
N ASN A 130 10.44 31.62 -13.45
CA ASN A 130 11.63 32.31 -13.94
C ASN A 130 11.42 32.75 -15.39
N THR A 131 11.98 33.89 -15.76
CA THR A 131 11.73 34.50 -17.07
C THR A 131 12.92 34.36 -18.04
N PHE A 132 14.04 33.80 -17.60
CA PHE A 132 15.24 33.65 -18.41
C PHE A 132 15.52 32.18 -18.71
N GLN A 133 15.52 31.81 -19.99
CA GLN A 133 15.79 30.45 -20.41
C GLN A 133 17.30 30.22 -20.58
N PHE A 134 17.84 29.20 -19.93
CA PHE A 134 19.19 28.73 -20.12
C PHE A 134 19.27 27.20 -19.99
N PRO A 135 19.77 26.46 -21.00
CA PRO A 135 20.22 26.94 -22.31
C PRO A 135 19.07 27.52 -23.15
N ALA A 136 19.38 28.42 -24.09
CA ALA A 136 18.35 29.10 -24.90
C ALA A 136 17.55 28.17 -25.83
N GLY A 137 18.04 26.95 -26.08
CA GLY A 137 17.36 25.94 -26.88
C GLY A 137 16.58 24.93 -26.02
N ILE A 138 15.73 24.15 -26.68
CA ILE A 138 15.07 23.00 -26.07
C ILE A 138 16.04 21.81 -26.06
N PHE A 139 16.20 21.18 -24.91
CA PHE A 139 17.05 19.99 -24.76
C PHE A 139 16.25 18.72 -25.06
N SER A 140 16.62 17.98 -26.10
CA SER A 140 16.00 16.69 -26.42
C SER A 140 16.58 15.57 -25.57
N LEU A 141 15.74 14.91 -24.79
CA LEU A 141 16.16 13.84 -23.89
C LEU A 141 16.44 12.53 -24.64
N THR A 142 17.39 11.77 -24.07
CA THR A 142 17.58 10.34 -24.34
C THR A 142 17.22 9.54 -23.09
N THR A 143 17.16 8.21 -23.15
CA THR A 143 16.91 7.39 -21.96
C THR A 143 18.13 7.38 -21.02
N GLY A 144 17.88 7.44 -19.71
CA GLY A 144 18.90 7.51 -18.66
C GLY A 144 19.21 8.94 -18.20
N LEU A 145 20.38 9.13 -17.58
CA LEU A 145 20.79 10.42 -17.03
C LEU A 145 21.25 11.38 -18.12
N ASN A 146 20.52 12.48 -18.29
CA ASN A 146 20.85 13.57 -19.19
C ASN A 146 21.33 14.79 -18.40
N THR A 147 22.45 15.40 -18.81
CA THR A 147 22.88 16.70 -18.29
C THR A 147 22.38 17.80 -19.23
N ILE A 148 21.54 18.69 -18.71
CA ILE A 148 20.91 19.77 -19.49
C ILE A 148 21.87 20.95 -19.61
N ALA A 149 22.42 21.39 -18.47
CA ALA A 149 23.37 22.49 -18.39
C ALA A 149 24.37 22.27 -17.25
N THR A 150 25.54 22.91 -17.34
CA THR A 150 26.57 22.93 -16.27
C THR A 150 26.75 24.33 -15.65
N ASN A 151 26.05 25.32 -16.19
CA ASN A 151 26.21 26.74 -15.89
C ASN A 151 24.86 27.48 -15.87
N GLN A 152 23.79 26.80 -15.45
CA GLN A 152 22.49 27.43 -15.22
C GLN A 152 22.51 28.15 -13.87
N TRP A 153 21.91 29.35 -13.77
CA TRP A 153 21.81 30.10 -12.52
C TRP A 153 20.47 29.88 -11.84
N SER A 154 20.43 30.16 -10.53
CA SER A 154 19.16 30.24 -9.83
C SER A 154 18.43 31.50 -10.27
N GLY A 155 17.21 31.36 -10.74
CA GLY A 155 16.46 32.40 -11.46
C GLY A 155 16.33 32.13 -12.95
N ASP A 156 16.95 31.06 -13.47
CA ASP A 156 16.79 30.60 -14.85
C ASP A 156 15.86 29.38 -14.93
N TYR A 157 15.34 29.11 -16.12
CA TYR A 157 14.68 27.83 -16.45
C TYR A 157 15.31 27.18 -17.68
N ASN A 158 15.19 25.86 -17.81
CA ASN A 158 15.51 25.15 -19.04
C ASN A 158 14.27 24.45 -19.57
N VAL A 159 14.26 24.12 -20.87
CA VAL A 159 13.15 23.42 -21.52
C VAL A 159 13.64 22.09 -22.06
N THR A 160 12.84 21.05 -21.90
CA THR A 160 13.16 19.67 -22.25
C THR A 160 12.03 19.05 -23.07
N THR A 161 12.38 18.15 -23.99
CA THR A 161 11.43 17.47 -24.90
C THR A 161 11.85 16.02 -25.15
N ASN A 162 11.11 15.33 -26.03
CA ASN A 162 11.32 13.94 -26.43
C ASN A 162 11.12 12.94 -25.27
N TYR A 163 10.11 13.20 -24.45
CA TYR A 163 9.68 12.32 -23.39
C TYR A 163 8.96 11.08 -23.94
N LEU A 164 9.14 9.96 -23.24
CA LEU A 164 8.42 8.73 -23.50
C LEU A 164 7.17 8.70 -22.59
N ASP A 165 6.00 8.40 -23.14
CA ASP A 165 4.75 8.35 -22.37
C ASP A 165 4.88 7.35 -21.20
N GLY A 166 4.52 7.78 -19.99
CA GLY A 166 4.68 7.00 -18.77
C GLY A 166 6.12 6.94 -18.21
N ALA A 167 7.08 7.67 -18.76
CA ALA A 167 8.45 7.71 -18.24
C ALA A 167 8.52 8.37 -16.85
N PHE A 168 9.34 7.82 -15.97
CA PHE A 168 9.70 8.43 -14.69
C PHE A 168 10.88 9.40 -14.92
N CYS A 169 10.65 10.68 -14.64
CA CYS A 169 11.61 11.75 -14.89
C CYS A 169 12.03 12.37 -13.57
N THR A 170 13.33 12.32 -13.25
CA THR A 170 13.89 12.93 -12.03
C THR A 170 14.79 14.10 -12.39
N TYR A 171 14.36 15.30 -12.02
CA TYR A 171 15.06 16.55 -12.26
C TYR A 171 15.90 16.89 -11.04
N ALA A 172 17.15 17.31 -11.25
CA ALA A 172 18.03 17.68 -10.18
C ALA A 172 18.89 18.89 -10.51
N SER A 173 19.15 19.71 -9.50
CA SER A 173 20.26 20.65 -9.44
C SER A 173 21.40 20.05 -8.60
N ALA A 174 22.64 20.38 -8.95
CA ALA A 174 23.83 20.01 -8.17
C ALA A 174 23.87 20.64 -6.77
N VAL A 175 23.06 21.66 -6.49
CA VAL A 175 22.96 22.31 -5.16
C VAL A 175 21.72 21.79 -4.44
N ASN A 176 21.91 21.01 -3.37
CA ASN A 176 20.86 20.28 -2.66
C ASN A 176 19.78 21.15 -1.98
N THR A 177 20.02 22.45 -1.80
CA THR A 177 19.04 23.39 -1.24
C THR A 177 18.19 24.08 -2.30
N ASP A 178 18.49 23.90 -3.59
CA ASP A 178 17.71 24.55 -4.64
C ASP A 178 16.28 24.00 -4.68
N TYR A 179 15.36 24.91 -4.94
CA TYR A 179 13.96 24.65 -5.20
C TYR A 179 13.73 24.55 -6.71
N ILE A 180 13.14 23.43 -7.14
CA ILE A 180 12.78 23.18 -8.54
C ILE A 180 11.27 23.37 -8.70
N THR A 181 10.88 24.00 -9.80
CA THR A 181 9.50 24.05 -10.28
C THR A 181 9.43 23.54 -11.70
N LEU A 182 8.68 22.47 -11.90
CA LEU A 182 8.40 21.87 -13.21
C LEU A 182 7.09 22.42 -13.73
N ARG A 183 7.09 22.95 -14.95
CA ARG A 183 5.91 23.53 -15.62
C ARG A 183 5.74 22.95 -17.01
N LYS A 184 4.51 22.97 -17.52
CA LYS A 184 4.26 22.76 -18.95
C LYS A 184 4.67 24.01 -19.73
N SER A 185 5.41 23.84 -20.83
CA SER A 185 5.74 24.96 -21.72
C SER A 185 4.52 25.52 -22.46
N SER A 186 3.42 24.77 -22.58
CA SER A 186 2.25 25.18 -23.37
C SER A 186 1.38 26.23 -22.69
N ASP A 187 1.21 26.13 -21.38
CA ASP A 187 0.24 26.93 -20.60
C ASP A 187 0.80 27.40 -19.25
N ASN A 188 2.09 27.16 -18.97
CA ASN A 188 2.77 27.44 -17.71
C ASN A 188 2.19 26.73 -16.48
N ALA A 189 1.30 25.74 -16.67
CA ALA A 189 0.72 24.99 -15.57
C ALA A 189 1.82 24.28 -14.77
N ILE A 190 1.73 24.37 -13.44
CA ILE A 190 2.69 23.72 -12.53
C ILE A 190 2.43 22.21 -12.54
N LEU A 191 3.46 21.44 -12.88
CA LEU A 191 3.44 19.98 -12.85
C LEU A 191 3.89 19.45 -11.49
N LYS A 192 4.98 20.02 -10.95
CA LYS A 192 5.56 19.60 -9.67
C LYS A 192 6.49 20.67 -9.12
N THR A 193 6.62 20.75 -7.81
CA THR A 193 7.63 21.58 -7.15
C THR A 193 8.29 20.85 -5.99
N GLY A 194 9.40 21.40 -5.47
CA GLY A 194 10.04 20.90 -4.27
C GLY A 194 11.53 21.23 -4.23
N LEU A 195 12.20 20.84 -3.14
CA LEU A 195 13.66 20.82 -3.11
C LEU A 195 14.19 19.75 -4.08
N THR A 196 15.35 20.00 -4.68
CA THR A 196 16.00 19.02 -5.54
C THR A 196 16.35 17.73 -4.77
N PRO A 197 16.21 16.54 -5.38
CA PRO A 197 15.64 16.27 -6.69
C PRO A 197 14.10 16.24 -6.68
N VAL A 198 13.48 16.57 -7.82
CA VAL A 198 12.03 16.53 -8.03
C VAL A 198 11.69 15.52 -9.12
N SER A 199 10.78 14.58 -8.83
CA SER A 199 10.38 13.52 -9.76
C SER A 199 8.89 13.59 -10.14
N LEU A 200 8.58 13.21 -11.39
CA LEU A 200 7.22 13.00 -11.89
C LEU A 200 7.13 11.82 -12.87
N VAL A 201 5.92 11.30 -13.07
CA VAL A 201 5.61 10.39 -14.18
C VAL A 201 5.08 11.24 -15.33
N TYR A 202 5.75 11.17 -16.48
CA TYR A 202 5.38 11.90 -17.68
C TYR A 202 4.11 11.33 -18.31
N ASP A 203 3.23 12.21 -18.76
CA ASP A 203 2.07 11.88 -19.60
C ASP A 203 2.14 12.77 -20.85
N VAL A 204 1.80 12.23 -22.02
CA VAL A 204 1.86 12.99 -23.30
C VAL A 204 1.09 14.30 -23.30
N SER A 205 0.08 14.48 -22.44
CA SER A 205 -0.65 15.76 -22.29
C SER A 205 0.15 16.85 -21.56
N MET A 206 1.32 16.53 -20.99
CA MET A 206 2.22 17.50 -20.38
C MET A 206 3.00 18.30 -21.43
N GLY A 207 3.30 17.70 -22.59
CA GLY A 207 4.11 18.32 -23.63
C GLY A 207 5.55 18.59 -23.18
N ASP A 208 6.17 19.63 -23.71
CA ASP A 208 7.51 20.04 -23.28
C ASP A 208 7.47 20.56 -21.84
N ILE A 209 8.53 20.24 -21.07
CA ILE A 209 8.62 20.58 -19.64
C ILE A 209 9.69 21.63 -19.41
N GLU A 210 9.33 22.65 -18.65
CA GLU A 210 10.23 23.68 -18.15
C GLU A 210 10.68 23.35 -16.73
N MET A 211 11.98 23.30 -16.50
CA MET A 211 12.57 23.20 -15.17
C MET A 211 13.08 24.56 -14.73
N HIS A 212 12.32 25.21 -13.84
CA HIS A 212 12.66 26.47 -13.19
C HIS A 212 13.44 26.19 -11.91
N ILE A 213 14.56 26.88 -11.69
CA ILE A 213 15.44 26.67 -10.53
C ILE A 213 15.52 27.95 -9.71
N SER A 214 15.40 27.82 -8.39
CA SER A 214 15.47 28.93 -7.45
C SER A 214 16.22 28.52 -6.18
N THR A 215 16.74 29.47 -5.43
CA THR A 215 17.44 29.20 -4.15
C THR A 215 16.49 28.71 -3.05
N ASN A 216 15.19 28.97 -3.19
CA ASN A 216 14.14 28.61 -2.24
C ASN A 216 12.74 28.74 -2.88
N ALA A 217 11.71 28.34 -2.14
CA ALA A 217 10.30 28.41 -2.56
C ALA A 217 9.75 29.85 -2.75
N ALA A 218 10.49 30.88 -2.32
CA ALA A 218 10.17 32.29 -2.57
C ALA A 218 10.88 32.84 -3.83
N CYS A 219 11.40 31.94 -4.68
CA CYS A 219 11.99 32.25 -5.98
C CYS A 219 13.22 33.15 -5.92
N GLY A 220 14.01 33.03 -4.85
CA GLY A 220 15.26 33.76 -4.72
C GLY A 220 16.25 33.41 -5.83
N THR A 221 16.96 34.40 -6.36
CA THR A 221 17.93 34.24 -7.44
C THR A 221 19.37 34.25 -6.94
N GLU A 222 20.28 33.64 -7.70
CA GLU A 222 21.71 33.64 -7.38
C GLU A 222 22.55 33.37 -8.63
N ASN A 223 23.56 34.20 -8.86
CA ASN A 223 24.48 34.11 -10.00
C ASN A 223 25.62 33.11 -9.75
N VAL A 224 25.28 31.87 -9.42
CA VAL A 224 26.22 30.77 -9.20
C VAL A 224 25.88 29.61 -10.14
N ASN A 225 26.89 29.11 -10.86
CA ASN A 225 26.73 28.03 -11.83
C ASN A 225 26.27 26.74 -11.15
N ARG A 226 25.21 26.13 -11.69
CA ARG A 226 24.69 24.83 -11.29
C ARG A 226 24.71 23.87 -12.48
N THR A 227 24.98 22.62 -12.18
CA THR A 227 24.70 21.53 -13.12
C THR A 227 23.28 21.05 -12.91
N THR A 228 22.53 20.91 -13.99
CA THR A 228 21.12 20.53 -13.99
C THR A 228 20.94 19.29 -14.85
N THR A 229 20.21 18.31 -14.32
CA THR A 229 20.09 16.99 -14.93
C THR A 229 18.66 16.50 -14.90
N VAL A 230 18.31 15.67 -15.88
CA VAL A 230 17.09 14.86 -15.88
C VAL A 230 17.47 13.40 -16.11
N ASP A 231 17.18 12.55 -15.14
CA ASP A 231 17.17 11.11 -15.33
C ASP A 231 15.82 10.72 -15.95
N HIS A 232 15.83 10.45 -17.26
CA HIS A 232 14.66 10.12 -18.06
C HIS A 232 14.59 8.61 -18.25
N GLN A 233 13.87 7.95 -17.37
CA GLN A 233 13.76 6.51 -17.38
C GLN A 233 12.37 6.14 -17.88
N LEU A 234 12.29 5.36 -18.96
CA LEU A 234 11.09 4.55 -19.16
C LEU A 234 10.90 3.78 -17.87
N PHE A 235 9.71 3.87 -17.30
CA PHE A 235 9.34 3.05 -16.17
C PHE A 235 9.25 1.61 -16.69
N ASN A 236 10.41 0.95 -16.81
CA ASN A 236 10.51 -0.45 -17.21
C ASN A 236 9.99 -1.25 -16.05
N ILE A 237 8.68 -1.43 -16.03
CA ILE A 237 8.07 -2.43 -15.18
C ILE A 237 8.42 -3.80 -15.74
N TYR A 238 8.64 -3.95 -17.04
CA TYR A 238 8.76 -5.25 -17.69
C TYR A 238 10.12 -5.43 -18.36
N THR A 239 10.74 -6.58 -18.15
CA THR A 239 11.87 -7.09 -18.95
C THR A 239 11.47 -8.44 -19.52
N GLY A 240 11.03 -8.50 -20.78
CA GLY A 240 10.77 -9.76 -21.47
C GLY A 240 11.39 -9.80 -22.85
N GLY A 241 11.12 -10.89 -23.54
CA GLY A 241 11.85 -11.33 -24.71
C GLY A 241 11.24 -10.95 -26.05
N TYR A 242 11.70 -11.63 -27.10
CA TYR A 242 11.22 -11.53 -28.48
C TYR A 242 9.76 -12.02 -28.58
N ASN A 243 8.90 -11.28 -29.31
CA ASN A 243 7.48 -11.59 -29.61
C ASN A 243 6.47 -11.52 -28.43
N ASP A 244 6.76 -10.73 -27.41
CA ASP A 244 5.79 -10.45 -26.35
C ASP A 244 4.66 -9.51 -26.84
N GLY A 245 3.46 -9.70 -26.29
CA GLY A 245 2.23 -8.98 -26.63
C GLY A 245 2.12 -7.58 -26.02
N PHE A 246 0.90 -7.04 -25.97
CA PHE A 246 0.62 -5.65 -25.56
C PHE A 246 0.65 -5.44 -24.02
N GLN A 247 1.24 -4.32 -23.57
CA GLN A 247 1.35 -3.92 -22.15
C GLN A 247 0.55 -2.63 -21.85
N LYS A 248 -0.11 -2.54 -20.68
CA LYS A 248 -0.66 -1.29 -20.13
C LYS A 248 -0.42 -1.12 -18.62
N THR A 249 0.21 -0.02 -18.25
CA THR A 249 0.57 0.34 -16.87
C THR A 249 -0.15 1.62 -16.42
N ILE A 250 -0.57 1.68 -15.17
CA ILE A 250 -0.93 2.92 -14.46
C ILE A 250 -0.19 2.91 -13.11
N ALA A 251 0.69 3.88 -12.86
CA ALA A 251 1.43 4.00 -11.61
C ALA A 251 1.48 5.45 -11.12
N LEU A 252 1.22 5.69 -9.82
CA LEU A 252 1.28 7.02 -9.20
C LEU A 252 2.01 6.95 -7.84
N ASN A 253 2.76 8.01 -7.51
CA ASN A 253 3.53 8.19 -6.26
C ASN A 253 4.58 7.08 -6.01
N LEU A 254 5.61 7.06 -6.86
CA LEU A 254 6.70 6.07 -6.81
C LEU A 254 7.99 6.75 -6.36
N ASN A 255 8.72 6.12 -5.44
CA ASN A 255 10.14 6.42 -5.22
C ASN A 255 10.98 5.76 -6.35
N PRO A 256 12.12 6.33 -6.79
CA PRO A 256 12.89 5.79 -7.92
C PRO A 256 13.38 4.35 -7.61
N LEU A 257 13.31 3.43 -8.60
CA LEU A 257 14.16 2.21 -8.84
C LEU A 257 13.48 1.19 -9.82
N PRO A 258 14.21 0.17 -10.38
CA PRO A 258 13.89 -0.50 -11.65
C PRO A 258 13.05 -1.80 -11.54
N ASN A 259 12.44 -2.22 -12.66
CA ASN A 259 11.90 -3.55 -12.98
C ASN A 259 10.93 -4.14 -11.95
N ILE A 260 9.63 -3.94 -12.14
CA ILE A 260 8.56 -4.55 -11.32
C ILE A 260 8.24 -6.00 -11.79
N TYR A 261 8.69 -6.41 -12.98
CA TYR A 261 8.39 -7.66 -13.67
C TYR A 261 9.54 -8.07 -14.60
N ALA A 262 9.85 -9.38 -14.63
CA ALA A 262 10.66 -10.02 -15.67
C ALA A 262 9.92 -11.22 -16.28
N GLY A 263 9.87 -11.35 -17.61
CA GLY A 263 9.21 -12.43 -18.36
C GLY A 263 10.11 -13.02 -19.43
N GLY A 264 9.60 -14.06 -20.11
CA GLY A 264 10.29 -14.73 -21.20
C GLY A 264 9.90 -14.18 -22.58
N ASN A 265 10.19 -14.94 -23.64
CA ASN A 265 9.74 -14.71 -25.02
C ASN A 265 8.31 -15.28 -25.23
N ASN A 266 7.46 -14.58 -25.98
CA ASN A 266 6.09 -14.93 -26.41
C ASN A 266 4.98 -14.83 -25.34
N ASP A 267 5.08 -13.85 -24.44
CA ASP A 267 4.05 -13.63 -23.42
C ASP A 267 2.84 -12.85 -24.00
N GLY A 268 1.60 -13.24 -23.70
CA GLY A 268 0.41 -12.84 -24.48
C GLY A 268 -0.18 -11.45 -24.23
N PHE A 269 -0.24 -10.96 -22.98
CA PHE A 269 -0.82 -9.65 -22.60
C PHE A 269 -0.63 -9.31 -21.12
N GLN A 270 -0.31 -8.06 -20.76
CA GLN A 270 -0.15 -7.62 -19.36
C GLN A 270 -0.88 -6.30 -19.00
N LYS A 271 -1.54 -6.24 -17.83
CA LYS A 271 -2.11 -4.99 -17.25
C LYS A 271 -1.80 -4.78 -15.75
N ILE A 272 -1.25 -3.62 -15.39
CA ILE A 272 -0.85 -3.28 -14.01
C ILE A 272 -1.50 -1.98 -13.50
N ILE A 273 -1.90 -1.96 -12.23
CA ILE A 273 -2.26 -0.75 -11.47
C ILE A 273 -1.46 -0.74 -10.16
N ALA A 274 -0.60 0.26 -9.97
CA ALA A 274 0.25 0.44 -8.79
C ALA A 274 0.07 1.82 -8.16
N LEU A 275 -0.01 1.93 -6.82
CA LEU A 275 -0.16 3.21 -6.12
C LEU A 275 0.65 3.21 -4.81
N ASN A 276 1.43 4.27 -4.55
CA ASN A 276 2.20 4.49 -3.32
C ASN A 276 3.18 3.34 -2.99
N LEU A 277 4.26 3.20 -3.77
CA LEU A 277 5.27 2.15 -3.57
C LEU A 277 6.61 2.73 -3.06
N ASN A 278 7.15 2.11 -1.99
CA ASN A 278 8.52 2.35 -1.49
C ASN A 278 9.53 1.42 -2.21
N PRO A 279 10.84 1.72 -2.28
CA PRO A 279 11.79 1.06 -3.20
C PRO A 279 11.73 -0.48 -3.18
N LEU A 280 11.54 -1.11 -4.35
CA LEU A 280 11.27 -2.55 -4.54
C LEU A 280 12.34 -3.24 -5.43
N PRO A 281 12.60 -4.54 -5.22
CA PRO A 281 12.93 -5.49 -6.30
C PRO A 281 11.69 -6.11 -7.01
N ASN A 282 11.91 -6.77 -8.15
CA ASN A 282 10.91 -7.37 -9.07
C ASN A 282 9.68 -7.98 -8.36
N ILE A 283 8.48 -7.40 -8.48
CA ILE A 283 7.24 -7.97 -7.91
C ILE A 283 6.91 -9.34 -8.52
N TYR A 284 7.31 -9.60 -9.76
CA TYR A 284 7.03 -10.85 -10.47
C TYR A 284 8.19 -11.31 -11.36
N THR A 285 8.38 -12.63 -11.47
CA THR A 285 9.16 -13.29 -12.54
C THR A 285 8.39 -14.45 -13.17
N GLY A 286 8.23 -14.47 -14.50
CA GLY A 286 7.57 -15.55 -15.27
C GLY A 286 8.48 -16.12 -16.35
N GLY A 287 8.06 -17.24 -16.94
CA GLY A 287 8.81 -17.93 -17.99
C GLY A 287 8.43 -17.50 -19.41
N ASN A 288 8.93 -18.22 -20.41
CA ASN A 288 8.54 -18.06 -21.82
C ASN A 288 7.12 -18.61 -22.06
N GLY A 289 6.24 -17.83 -22.68
CA GLY A 289 4.97 -18.32 -23.25
C GLY A 289 3.76 -18.18 -22.32
N ASP A 290 3.78 -17.21 -21.41
CA ASP A 290 2.71 -17.01 -20.44
C ASP A 290 1.52 -16.23 -21.07
N GLY A 291 0.31 -16.77 -21.00
CA GLY A 291 -0.81 -16.38 -21.88
C GLY A 291 -1.52 -15.05 -21.58
N PHE A 292 -1.58 -14.61 -20.31
CA PHE A 292 -2.24 -13.35 -19.90
C PHE A 292 -2.01 -13.04 -18.40
N GLN A 293 -1.71 -11.77 -18.05
CA GLN A 293 -1.50 -11.36 -16.66
C GLN A 293 -2.20 -10.04 -16.25
N LYS A 294 -2.76 -9.97 -15.03
CA LYS A 294 -3.28 -8.73 -14.41
C LYS A 294 -2.96 -8.58 -12.93
N THR A 295 -2.31 -7.47 -12.54
CA THR A 295 -1.93 -7.17 -11.14
C THR A 295 -2.46 -5.82 -10.65
N ILE A 296 -2.95 -5.77 -9.41
CA ILE A 296 -3.30 -4.53 -8.68
C ILE A 296 -2.56 -4.53 -7.34
N ALA A 297 -1.72 -3.51 -7.09
CA ALA A 297 -0.91 -3.36 -5.90
C ALA A 297 -1.07 -1.94 -5.32
N LEU A 298 -1.53 -1.80 -4.06
CA LEU A 298 -1.67 -0.49 -3.41
C LEU A 298 -0.96 -0.48 -2.03
N ASN A 299 -0.23 0.60 -1.73
CA ASN A 299 0.44 0.88 -0.46
C ASN A 299 1.41 -0.24 -0.02
N LEU A 300 2.53 -0.41 -0.72
CA LEU A 300 3.52 -1.44 -0.40
C LEU A 300 4.82 -0.84 0.15
N ASN A 301 5.31 -1.41 1.25
CA ASN A 301 6.65 -1.17 1.81
C ASN A 301 7.71 -2.03 1.07
N PRO A 302 9.04 -1.81 1.21
CA PRO A 302 10.07 -2.55 0.45
C PRO A 302 9.88 -4.07 0.53
N LEU A 303 9.69 -4.75 -0.62
CA LEU A 303 9.37 -6.19 -0.74
C LEU A 303 10.34 -6.89 -1.72
N PRO A 304 10.76 -8.14 -1.46
CA PRO A 304 11.17 -9.10 -2.50
C PRO A 304 10.01 -9.75 -3.28
N ASN A 305 10.35 -10.49 -4.34
CA ASN A 305 9.43 -10.93 -5.41
C ASN A 305 8.14 -11.59 -4.90
N ILE A 306 6.97 -10.99 -5.16
CA ILE A 306 5.68 -11.55 -4.72
C ILE A 306 5.38 -12.89 -5.41
N TYR A 307 5.88 -13.11 -6.65
CA TYR A 307 5.62 -14.31 -7.42
C TYR A 307 6.79 -14.76 -8.31
N THR A 308 6.99 -16.07 -8.41
CA THR A 308 7.84 -16.72 -9.43
C THR A 308 7.06 -17.87 -10.13
N GLY A 309 6.82 -17.78 -11.44
CA GLY A 309 6.17 -18.83 -12.25
C GLY A 309 7.11 -19.46 -13.27
N GLY A 310 6.70 -20.60 -13.84
CA GLY A 310 7.47 -21.31 -14.86
C GLY A 310 7.12 -20.88 -16.29
N ASN A 311 7.66 -21.58 -17.28
CA ASN A 311 7.30 -21.40 -18.69
C ASN A 311 5.90 -21.96 -18.98
N GLY A 312 5.05 -21.22 -19.70
CA GLY A 312 3.82 -21.74 -20.30
C GLY A 312 2.57 -21.59 -19.45
N ASP A 313 2.56 -20.66 -18.50
CA ASP A 313 1.44 -20.47 -17.57
C ASP A 313 0.26 -19.75 -18.27
N GLY A 314 -0.94 -20.33 -18.23
CA GLY A 314 -2.05 -19.96 -19.13
C GLY A 314 -2.77 -18.64 -18.82
N PHE A 315 -2.85 -18.22 -17.55
CA PHE A 315 -3.54 -16.99 -17.12
C PHE A 315 -3.33 -16.69 -15.62
N GLN A 316 -3.01 -15.44 -15.24
CA GLN A 316 -2.88 -15.04 -13.83
C GLN A 316 -3.57 -13.70 -13.47
N LYS A 317 -4.18 -13.63 -12.26
CA LYS A 317 -4.68 -12.38 -11.65
C LYS A 317 -4.33 -12.22 -10.16
N THR A 318 -3.67 -11.11 -9.79
CA THR A 318 -3.26 -10.79 -8.42
C THR A 318 -3.83 -9.45 -7.92
N ILE A 319 -4.31 -9.42 -6.68
CA ILE A 319 -4.69 -8.20 -5.95
C ILE A 319 -4.01 -8.21 -4.57
N ALA A 320 -3.14 -7.24 -4.31
CA ALA A 320 -2.38 -7.08 -3.06
C ALA A 320 -2.59 -5.66 -2.50
N LEU A 321 -3.00 -5.54 -1.24
CA LEU A 321 -3.23 -4.24 -0.58
C LEU A 321 -2.58 -4.20 0.81
N ASN A 322 -1.86 -3.11 1.11
CA ASN A 322 -1.24 -2.81 2.42
C ASN A 322 -0.29 -3.93 2.91
N LEU A 323 0.82 -4.18 2.21
CA LEU A 323 1.80 -5.21 2.60
C LEU A 323 3.06 -4.59 3.23
N ASN A 324 3.51 -5.15 4.35
CA ASN A 324 4.82 -4.91 4.97
C ASN A 324 5.90 -5.83 4.34
N PRO A 325 7.22 -5.62 4.52
CA PRO A 325 8.28 -6.46 3.91
C PRO A 325 8.02 -7.97 4.08
N LEU A 326 7.97 -8.72 2.97
CA LEU A 326 7.63 -10.16 2.85
C LEU A 326 8.62 -10.85 1.90
N PRO A 327 9.13 -12.07 2.17
CA PRO A 327 9.64 -13.00 1.14
C PRO A 327 8.54 -13.56 0.20
N ASN A 328 8.95 -14.27 -0.86
CA ASN A 328 8.10 -14.67 -1.99
C ASN A 328 6.77 -15.34 -1.59
N ILE A 329 5.63 -14.77 -1.98
CA ILE A 329 4.31 -15.30 -1.60
C ILE A 329 4.01 -16.62 -2.32
N TYR A 330 4.53 -16.81 -3.54
CA TYR A 330 4.27 -17.99 -4.36
C TYR A 330 5.44 -18.40 -5.26
N THR A 331 5.67 -19.71 -5.39
CA THR A 331 6.50 -20.34 -6.44
C THR A 331 5.70 -21.45 -7.15
N GLY A 332 5.50 -21.34 -8.47
CA GLY A 332 4.83 -22.36 -9.30
C GLY A 332 5.79 -23.04 -10.27
N GLY A 333 5.34 -24.15 -10.86
CA GLY A 333 6.08 -24.87 -11.90
C GLY A 333 5.78 -24.37 -13.31
N ASN A 334 6.25 -25.10 -14.33
CA ASN A 334 5.95 -24.86 -15.74
C ASN A 334 4.54 -25.39 -16.10
N ASN A 335 3.83 -24.69 -17.00
CA ASN A 335 2.53 -25.02 -17.60
C ASN A 335 1.33 -25.06 -16.62
N ASP A 336 1.28 -24.15 -15.65
CA ASP A 336 0.14 -24.06 -14.74
C ASP A 336 -1.04 -23.33 -15.41
N GLY A 337 -2.23 -23.95 -15.40
CA GLY A 337 -3.33 -23.60 -16.32
C GLY A 337 -4.10 -22.30 -16.03
N PHE A 338 -4.15 -21.87 -14.76
CA PHE A 338 -4.86 -20.65 -14.32
C PHE A 338 -4.63 -20.34 -12.83
N GLN A 339 -4.33 -19.09 -12.45
CA GLN A 339 -4.18 -18.69 -11.05
C GLN A 339 -4.87 -17.36 -10.66
N LYS A 340 -5.50 -17.29 -9.47
CA LYS A 340 -6.04 -16.04 -8.88
C LYS A 340 -5.74 -15.86 -7.38
N ILE A 341 -5.11 -14.74 -7.02
CA ILE A 341 -4.76 -14.38 -5.62
C ILE A 341 -5.45 -13.07 -5.18
N ILE A 342 -5.95 -13.05 -3.95
CA ILE A 342 -6.37 -11.83 -3.23
C ILE A 342 -5.72 -11.84 -1.83
N ALA A 343 -4.80 -10.91 -1.58
CA ALA A 343 -4.09 -10.73 -0.31
C ALA A 343 -4.33 -9.32 0.26
N LEU A 344 -4.72 -9.23 1.53
CA LEU A 344 -5.10 -7.99 2.21
C LEU A 344 -4.46 -7.93 3.60
N ASN A 345 -3.72 -6.86 3.91
CA ASN A 345 -3.14 -6.57 5.24
C ASN A 345 -2.26 -7.72 5.79
N LEU A 346 -1.08 -7.96 5.19
CA LEU A 346 -0.15 -9.01 5.64
C LEU A 346 1.09 -8.42 6.33
N ASN A 347 1.46 -8.98 7.48
CA ASN A 347 2.74 -8.77 8.18
C ASN A 347 3.81 -9.77 7.67
N PRO A 348 5.12 -9.61 7.93
CA PRO A 348 6.17 -10.51 7.41
C PRO A 348 5.85 -12.01 7.60
N LEU A 349 5.79 -12.75 6.49
CA LEU A 349 5.43 -14.17 6.34
C LEU A 349 6.51 -14.87 5.53
N PRO A 350 6.83 -16.16 5.75
CA PRO A 350 7.48 -17.03 4.76
C PRO A 350 6.51 -17.50 3.66
N ASN A 351 7.06 -18.16 2.63
CA ASN A 351 6.36 -18.56 1.39
C ASN A 351 5.00 -19.22 1.68
N ILE A 352 3.91 -18.63 1.19
CA ILE A 352 2.56 -19.15 1.45
C ILE A 352 2.31 -20.45 0.67
N TYR A 353 2.90 -20.59 -0.51
CA TYR A 353 2.69 -21.76 -1.38
C TYR A 353 3.89 -22.10 -2.28
N THR A 354 4.16 -23.40 -2.42
CA THR A 354 5.04 -23.98 -3.45
C THR A 354 4.31 -25.10 -4.22
N GLY A 355 4.12 -24.98 -5.53
CA GLY A 355 3.51 -26.00 -6.40
C GLY A 355 4.50 -26.67 -7.34
N GLY A 356 4.12 -27.79 -7.95
CA GLY A 356 4.90 -28.49 -8.98
C GLY A 356 4.54 -28.02 -10.40
N ASN A 357 5.02 -28.74 -11.42
CA ASN A 357 4.69 -28.50 -12.83
C ASN A 357 3.32 -29.07 -13.21
N ASN A 358 2.62 -28.41 -14.14
CA ASN A 358 1.32 -28.78 -14.74
C ASN A 358 0.11 -28.81 -13.78
N ASP A 359 0.04 -27.89 -12.84
CA ASP A 359 -1.11 -27.78 -11.94
C ASP A 359 -2.26 -27.00 -12.63
N GLY A 360 -3.42 -27.63 -12.77
CA GLY A 360 -4.47 -27.19 -13.71
C GLY A 360 -5.24 -25.91 -13.35
N PHE A 361 -5.33 -25.54 -12.06
CA PHE A 361 -6.08 -24.35 -11.60
C PHE A 361 -5.86 -24.06 -10.10
N GLN A 362 -5.62 -22.80 -9.72
CA GLN A 362 -5.48 -22.42 -8.30
C GLN A 362 -6.15 -21.07 -7.92
N LYS A 363 -6.76 -21.01 -6.72
CA LYS A 363 -7.30 -19.76 -6.14
C LYS A 363 -7.03 -19.59 -4.63
N ILE A 364 -6.45 -18.46 -4.22
CA ILE A 364 -6.18 -18.10 -2.81
C ILE A 364 -6.91 -16.81 -2.41
N LYS A 365 -7.49 -16.79 -1.20
CA LYS A 365 -7.91 -15.56 -0.49
C LYS A 365 -7.30 -15.55 0.92
N ALA A 366 -6.40 -14.60 1.19
CA ALA A 366 -5.72 -14.40 2.48
C ALA A 366 -6.05 -13.01 3.05
N LEU A 367 -6.43 -12.93 4.33
CA LEU A 367 -6.77 -11.68 5.02
C LEU A 367 -6.21 -11.70 6.45
N ASN A 368 -5.51 -10.63 6.85
CA ASN A 368 -5.02 -10.39 8.22
C ASN A 368 -4.17 -11.56 8.78
N LEU A 369 -3.00 -11.81 8.21
CA LEU A 369 -2.09 -12.86 8.67
C LEU A 369 -0.86 -12.27 9.39
N ASN A 370 -0.53 -12.85 10.54
CA ASN A 370 0.72 -12.66 11.30
C ASN A 370 1.70 -13.80 10.95
N PRO A 371 3.01 -13.73 11.28
CA PRO A 371 4.01 -14.69 10.80
C PRO A 371 3.58 -16.15 11.01
N LEU A 372 3.32 -16.85 9.90
CA LEU A 372 2.99 -18.28 9.80
C LEU A 372 4.20 -19.04 9.26
N PRO A 373 4.24 -20.38 9.26
CA PRO A 373 5.05 -21.17 8.33
C PRO A 373 4.27 -21.47 7.03
N ASN A 374 4.90 -22.18 6.08
CA ASN A 374 4.35 -22.44 4.74
C ASN A 374 2.94 -23.07 4.83
N ILE A 375 1.95 -22.48 4.15
CA ILE A 375 0.56 -22.99 4.20
C ILE A 375 0.41 -24.26 3.34
N TYR A 376 1.22 -24.41 2.29
CA TYR A 376 1.15 -25.57 1.40
C TYR A 376 2.44 -25.84 0.62
N SER A 377 2.79 -27.12 0.47
CA SER A 377 3.73 -27.63 -0.54
C SER A 377 3.09 -28.80 -1.30
N GLY A 378 2.94 -28.71 -2.63
CA GLY A 378 2.36 -29.76 -3.49
C GLY A 378 3.37 -30.35 -4.47
N GLY A 379 2.99 -31.47 -5.08
CA GLY A 379 3.78 -32.15 -6.11
C GLY A 379 3.43 -31.68 -7.53
N ASN A 380 3.90 -32.41 -8.54
CA ASN A 380 3.54 -32.18 -9.95
C ASN A 380 2.16 -32.78 -10.29
N ASN A 381 1.39 -32.12 -11.16
CA ASN A 381 0.10 -32.53 -11.71
C ASN A 381 -1.07 -32.59 -10.70
N ASP A 382 -1.09 -31.73 -9.70
CA ASP A 382 -2.15 -31.69 -8.69
C ASP A 382 -3.31 -30.82 -9.23
N GLY A 383 -4.21 -31.46 -9.98
CA GLY A 383 -5.10 -30.84 -10.98
C GLY A 383 -6.10 -29.75 -10.57
N PHE A 384 -6.19 -29.32 -9.30
CA PHE A 384 -7.03 -28.18 -8.85
C PHE A 384 -6.85 -27.84 -7.36
N GLN A 385 -6.73 -26.57 -6.97
CA GLN A 385 -6.75 -26.16 -5.54
C GLN A 385 -7.48 -24.83 -5.24
N LYS A 386 -8.19 -24.77 -4.08
CA LYS A 386 -8.77 -23.53 -3.53
C LYS A 386 -8.52 -23.38 -2.03
N THR A 387 -7.83 -22.30 -1.63
CA THR A 387 -7.51 -21.99 -0.23
C THR A 387 -8.15 -20.67 0.23
N ILE A 388 -8.79 -20.70 1.40
CA ILE A 388 -9.25 -19.50 2.12
C ILE A 388 -8.58 -19.51 3.50
N ALA A 389 -7.76 -18.50 3.79
CA ALA A 389 -7.06 -18.33 5.07
C ALA A 389 -7.46 -16.97 5.68
N LEU A 390 -8.07 -16.97 6.86
CA LEU A 390 -8.52 -15.76 7.56
C LEU A 390 -8.01 -15.78 9.01
N ASN A 391 -7.33 -14.72 9.45
CA ASN A 391 -6.96 -14.46 10.86
C ASN A 391 -6.12 -15.59 11.51
N LEU A 392 -4.89 -15.84 11.02
CA LEU A 392 -4.01 -16.93 11.51
C LEU A 392 -2.70 -16.40 12.15
N ASN A 393 -2.20 -17.13 13.16
CA ASN A 393 -0.93 -16.97 13.90
C ASN A 393 -0.10 -18.29 13.78
N PRO A 394 1.22 -18.33 14.08
CA PRO A 394 2.11 -19.41 13.64
C PRO A 394 1.71 -20.80 14.13
N LEU A 395 1.37 -21.69 13.19
CA LEU A 395 1.10 -23.12 13.37
C LEU A 395 1.86 -23.90 12.29
N PRO A 396 2.39 -25.11 12.55
CA PRO A 396 3.17 -25.89 11.56
C PRO A 396 2.46 -26.09 10.22
N ASN A 397 3.24 -26.37 9.16
CA ASN A 397 2.79 -26.50 7.76
C ASN A 397 1.41 -27.17 7.66
N ILE A 398 0.44 -26.46 7.05
CA ILE A 398 -0.96 -26.91 7.02
C ILE A 398 -1.14 -28.10 6.06
N TYR A 399 -0.28 -28.25 5.04
CA TYR A 399 -0.32 -29.39 4.13
C TYR A 399 1.01 -29.66 3.39
N THR A 400 1.33 -30.94 3.21
CA THR A 400 2.37 -31.46 2.30
C THR A 400 1.73 -32.52 1.39
N GLY A 401 1.51 -32.18 0.12
CA GLY A 401 1.02 -33.09 -0.91
C GLY A 401 2.13 -33.77 -1.68
N GLY A 402 1.81 -34.87 -2.36
CA GLY A 402 2.71 -35.59 -3.26
C GLY A 402 2.21 -35.58 -4.69
N ASN A 403 3.07 -35.91 -5.67
CA ASN A 403 2.72 -35.88 -7.10
C ASN A 403 1.41 -36.63 -7.43
N ASN A 404 0.50 -35.97 -8.16
CA ASN A 404 -0.79 -36.47 -8.62
C ASN A 404 -1.86 -36.64 -7.51
N ASP A 405 -1.77 -35.88 -6.42
CA ASP A 405 -2.79 -35.90 -5.35
C ASP A 405 -3.94 -34.91 -5.65
N GLY A 406 -4.76 -35.28 -6.65
CA GLY A 406 -5.83 -34.41 -7.17
C GLY A 406 -6.78 -33.77 -6.14
N PHE A 407 -7.29 -32.59 -6.51
CA PHE A 407 -8.31 -31.74 -5.88
C PHE A 407 -8.25 -31.57 -4.35
N GLN A 408 -7.87 -30.37 -3.89
CA GLN A 408 -8.01 -29.97 -2.48
C GLN A 408 -8.73 -28.62 -2.32
N LYS A 409 -9.62 -28.55 -1.32
CA LYS A 409 -10.26 -27.30 -0.85
C LYS A 409 -10.00 -27.12 0.64
N THR A 410 -9.18 -26.15 1.00
CA THR A 410 -8.83 -25.84 2.40
C THR A 410 -9.49 -24.54 2.83
N ILE A 411 -10.20 -24.58 3.97
CA ILE A 411 -10.76 -23.40 4.64
C ILE A 411 -10.17 -23.36 6.05
N ALA A 412 -9.19 -22.48 6.27
CA ALA A 412 -8.66 -22.17 7.59
C ALA A 412 -9.29 -20.84 8.05
N ILE A 413 -10.23 -20.94 8.99
CA ILE A 413 -10.94 -19.80 9.57
C ILE A 413 -10.63 -19.73 11.07
N ASN A 414 -10.22 -18.57 11.57
CA ASN A 414 -10.21 -18.25 13.00
C ASN A 414 -9.53 -19.32 13.89
N GLN A 415 -8.30 -19.72 13.57
CA GLN A 415 -7.51 -20.60 14.46
C GLN A 415 -6.91 -19.84 15.66
N ASN A 416 -7.33 -18.60 15.90
CA ASN A 416 -6.98 -17.88 17.11
C ASN A 416 -7.87 -18.38 18.26
N PRO A 417 -7.33 -19.05 19.29
CA PRO A 417 -8.01 -19.08 20.57
C PRO A 417 -8.13 -17.64 21.06
N ASP A 418 -9.29 -17.27 21.57
CA ASP A 418 -9.43 -16.05 22.34
C ASP A 418 -8.57 -16.22 23.60
N CYS A 419 -7.36 -15.65 23.59
CA CYS A 419 -6.47 -15.64 24.76
C CYS A 419 -6.90 -14.58 25.78
N SER A 420 -8.05 -13.93 25.57
CA SER A 420 -8.68 -13.13 26.62
C SER A 420 -9.46 -14.05 27.55
N ASP A 421 -8.88 -14.19 28.74
CA ASP A 421 -9.42 -14.74 29.98
C ASP A 421 -10.12 -16.11 29.89
N ASN A 422 -9.33 -17.13 30.25
CA ASN A 422 -9.74 -18.38 30.85
C ASN A 422 -9.99 -19.60 29.95
N ILE A 423 -9.81 -19.57 28.63
CA ILE A 423 -9.96 -20.80 27.79
C ILE A 423 -8.60 -21.25 27.25
N VAL A 424 -8.21 -22.50 27.50
CA VAL A 424 -6.93 -23.08 27.05
C VAL A 424 -7.14 -24.43 26.35
N ARG A 425 -6.40 -24.69 25.27
CA ARG A 425 -6.58 -25.90 24.44
C ARG A 425 -5.30 -26.71 24.37
N TRP A 426 -5.45 -28.02 24.51
CA TRP A 426 -4.33 -28.95 24.37
C TRP A 426 -3.99 -29.15 22.89
N SER A 427 -2.73 -28.96 22.54
CA SER A 427 -2.18 -29.23 21.21
C SER A 427 -1.35 -30.52 21.16
N GLY A 428 -0.70 -30.89 22.27
CA GLY A 428 0.21 -32.04 22.30
C GLY A 428 1.40 -31.88 21.35
N ASN A 429 1.87 -30.64 21.14
CA ASN A 429 2.91 -30.30 20.16
C ASN A 429 4.31 -30.84 20.50
N VAL A 430 4.64 -30.99 21.78
CA VAL A 430 5.98 -31.40 22.22
C VAL A 430 5.97 -32.84 22.71
N ASP A 431 5.05 -33.18 23.62
CA ASP A 431 4.95 -34.49 24.25
C ASP A 431 3.55 -34.70 24.85
N ILE A 432 3.41 -35.71 25.70
CA ILE A 432 2.16 -36.04 26.41
C ILE A 432 2.06 -35.39 27.81
N ASN A 433 3.07 -34.66 28.27
CA ASN A 433 3.12 -34.15 29.65
C ASN A 433 2.22 -32.92 29.82
N TRP A 434 1.16 -33.04 30.64
CA TRP A 434 0.24 -31.93 30.94
C TRP A 434 0.97 -30.67 31.43
N ALA A 435 2.04 -30.86 32.19
CA ALA A 435 2.83 -29.79 32.82
C ALA A 435 3.80 -29.07 31.87
N ASN A 436 3.90 -29.49 30.60
CA ASN A 436 4.73 -28.80 29.61
C ASN A 436 3.92 -27.68 28.94
N PRO A 437 4.25 -26.39 29.17
CA PRO A 437 3.48 -25.27 28.62
C PRO A 437 3.44 -25.24 27.10
N ALA A 438 4.44 -25.82 26.43
CA ALA A 438 4.51 -25.87 24.97
C ALA A 438 3.48 -26.83 24.33
N ASN A 439 2.79 -27.65 25.13
CA ASN A 439 1.65 -28.46 24.68
C ASN A 439 0.31 -27.72 24.72
N TRP A 440 0.30 -26.43 25.09
CA TRP A 440 -0.91 -25.61 25.20
C TRP A 440 -0.90 -24.48 24.18
N ASP A 441 -2.06 -24.21 23.57
CA ASP A 441 -2.26 -23.17 22.53
C ASP A 441 -1.82 -21.76 22.96
N CYS A 442 -1.85 -21.46 24.26
CA CYS A 442 -1.43 -20.19 24.83
C CYS A 442 -0.03 -20.21 25.47
N GLY A 443 0.68 -21.35 25.47
CA GLY A 443 1.95 -21.47 26.20
C GLY A 443 1.84 -21.36 27.72
N VAL A 444 0.61 -21.45 28.26
CA VAL A 444 0.29 -21.28 29.69
C VAL A 444 -0.40 -22.54 30.19
N LEU A 445 -0.03 -22.97 31.40
CA LEU A 445 -0.66 -24.13 32.05
C LEU A 445 -2.07 -23.78 32.55
N PRO A 446 -3.04 -24.69 32.42
CA PRO A 446 -4.38 -24.50 32.99
C PRO A 446 -4.34 -24.32 34.51
N GLY A 447 -5.14 -23.40 35.03
CA GLY A 447 -5.34 -23.17 36.47
C GLY A 447 -6.82 -23.08 36.85
N ILE A 448 -7.13 -22.64 38.07
CA ILE A 448 -8.47 -22.71 38.67
C ILE A 448 -9.58 -22.03 37.84
N ASN A 449 -9.25 -21.00 37.07
CA ASN A 449 -10.21 -20.31 36.22
C ASN A 449 -10.31 -20.91 34.81
N SER A 450 -9.40 -21.82 34.44
CA SER A 450 -9.26 -22.31 33.08
C SER A 450 -10.36 -23.29 32.66
N GLU A 451 -10.94 -23.03 31.50
CA GLU A 451 -11.75 -23.96 30.69
C GLU A 451 -10.83 -24.65 29.70
N VAL A 452 -10.54 -25.93 29.96
CA VAL A 452 -9.68 -26.78 29.15
C VAL A 452 -10.47 -27.45 28.04
N ILE A 453 -9.94 -27.44 26.82
CA ILE A 453 -10.52 -28.17 25.68
C ILE A 453 -9.49 -29.16 25.10
N LEU A 454 -9.87 -30.44 25.01
CA LEU A 454 -9.13 -31.48 24.28
C LEU A 454 -9.82 -31.74 22.94
N GLN A 455 -9.11 -31.47 21.85
CA GLN A 455 -9.65 -31.59 20.49
C GLN A 455 -9.64 -33.04 19.98
N SER A 456 -10.43 -33.30 18.94
CA SER A 456 -10.45 -34.58 18.24
C SER A 456 -9.25 -34.70 17.29
N GLY A 457 -8.73 -35.92 17.10
CA GLY A 457 -7.73 -36.20 16.06
C GLY A 457 -6.31 -35.73 16.40
N LEU A 458 -5.98 -35.58 17.68
CA LEU A 458 -4.61 -35.28 18.11
C LEU A 458 -3.80 -36.58 18.22
N ASP A 459 -2.54 -36.54 17.77
CA ASP A 459 -1.63 -37.69 17.86
C ASP A 459 -1.18 -37.99 19.30
N ARG A 460 -1.21 -36.99 20.18
CA ARG A 460 -0.73 -37.07 21.56
C ARG A 460 -1.72 -36.43 22.53
N TYR A 461 -2.38 -37.26 23.33
CA TYR A 461 -3.28 -36.83 24.41
C TYR A 461 -2.54 -36.70 25.74
N PRO A 462 -3.00 -35.81 26.64
CA PRO A 462 -2.23 -35.48 27.83
C PRO A 462 -2.24 -36.59 28.89
N THR A 463 -1.15 -36.63 29.65
CA THR A 463 -0.96 -37.39 30.88
C THR A 463 -0.69 -36.41 32.02
N VAL A 464 -1.53 -36.45 33.04
CA VAL A 464 -1.47 -35.61 34.23
C VAL A 464 -0.69 -36.34 35.33
N SER A 465 0.43 -35.76 35.73
CA SER A 465 1.38 -36.36 36.69
C SER A 465 1.44 -35.65 38.05
N SER A 466 0.69 -34.56 38.22
CA SER A 466 0.58 -33.79 39.47
C SER A 466 -0.83 -33.24 39.61
N SER A 467 -1.22 -32.82 40.82
CA SER A 467 -2.58 -32.35 41.07
C SER A 467 -2.85 -31.01 40.40
N TYR A 468 -4.00 -30.89 39.73
CA TYR A 468 -4.45 -29.66 39.08
C TYR A 468 -5.90 -29.35 39.43
N GLU A 469 -6.23 -28.07 39.35
CA GLU A 469 -7.57 -27.56 39.56
C GLU A 469 -7.93 -26.65 38.39
N ILE A 470 -9.06 -26.91 37.76
CA ILE A 470 -9.56 -26.17 36.59
C ILE A 470 -11.04 -25.85 36.75
N LYS A 471 -11.53 -24.87 35.99
CA LYS A 471 -12.95 -24.49 35.98
C LYS A 471 -13.78 -25.52 35.23
N LYS A 472 -13.34 -25.93 34.03
CA LYS A 472 -14.14 -26.79 33.13
C LYS A 472 -13.28 -27.62 32.22
N LEU A 473 -13.69 -28.85 31.91
CA LEU A 473 -13.04 -29.74 30.94
C LEU A 473 -14.00 -30.11 29.81
N HIS A 474 -13.60 -29.84 28.57
CA HIS A 474 -14.32 -30.17 27.35
C HIS A 474 -13.57 -31.25 26.55
N LEU A 475 -14.09 -32.48 26.59
CA LEU A 475 -13.60 -33.57 25.77
C LEU A 475 -14.40 -33.62 24.46
N LYS A 476 -13.73 -33.39 23.32
CA LYS A 476 -14.35 -33.60 22.00
C LYS A 476 -14.36 -35.10 21.65
N PRO A 477 -15.19 -35.56 20.68
CA PRO A 477 -15.25 -36.97 20.31
C PRO A 477 -13.86 -37.55 20.03
N LEU A 478 -13.60 -38.78 20.50
CA LEU A 478 -12.31 -39.46 20.34
C LEU A 478 -11.11 -38.81 21.06
N SER A 479 -11.34 -37.88 21.99
CA SER A 479 -10.28 -37.34 22.86
C SER A 479 -10.06 -38.15 24.13
N LEU A 480 -8.83 -38.12 24.66
CA LEU A 480 -8.40 -38.88 25.84
C LEU A 480 -7.65 -37.99 26.83
N ILE A 481 -7.65 -38.37 28.11
CA ILE A 481 -6.81 -37.79 29.17
C ILE A 481 -6.41 -38.92 30.13
N ASN A 482 -5.12 -39.02 30.43
CA ASN A 482 -4.57 -40.03 31.33
C ASN A 482 -4.15 -39.40 32.65
N PHE A 483 -4.31 -40.11 33.76
CA PHE A 483 -3.89 -39.68 35.09
C PHE A 483 -2.90 -40.70 35.66
N LEU A 484 -1.77 -40.24 36.20
CA LEU A 484 -0.89 -41.09 36.98
C LEU A 484 -1.50 -41.38 38.36
N GLN A 485 -0.98 -42.41 39.03
CA GLN A 485 -1.43 -42.81 40.37
C GLN A 485 -1.27 -41.66 41.38
N ASP A 486 -2.20 -41.56 42.32
CA ASP A 486 -2.23 -40.57 43.41
C ASP A 486 -2.33 -39.09 42.99
N VAL A 487 -2.77 -38.81 41.76
CA VAL A 487 -3.05 -37.45 41.28
C VAL A 487 -4.48 -37.03 41.60
N VAL A 488 -4.66 -35.81 42.13
CA VAL A 488 -5.98 -35.20 42.34
C VAL A 488 -6.25 -34.19 41.23
N PHE A 489 -7.29 -34.42 40.42
CA PHE A 489 -7.71 -33.50 39.36
C PHE A 489 -9.11 -32.97 39.64
N THR A 490 -9.19 -31.68 39.99
CA THR A 490 -10.42 -31.03 40.44
C THR A 490 -11.03 -30.19 39.31
N ILE A 491 -12.34 -30.35 39.08
CA ILE A 491 -13.12 -29.57 38.11
C ILE A 491 -14.22 -28.82 38.87
N ASN A 492 -14.04 -27.52 39.10
CA ASN A 492 -14.92 -26.70 39.94
C ASN A 492 -16.06 -26.01 39.17
N GLY A 493 -16.72 -26.75 38.29
CA GLY A 493 -17.72 -26.18 37.40
C GLY A 493 -18.79 -25.34 38.12
N ASN A 494 -18.79 -24.04 37.86
CA ASN A 494 -19.96 -23.16 37.98
C ASN A 494 -20.32 -22.66 36.58
#